data_AF-A0A1G3VW42-F1
#
_entry.id   AF-A0A1G3VW42-F1
#
_cell.length_a   1.000
_cell.length_b   1.000
_cell.length_c   1.000
_cell.angle_alpha   90.00
_cell.angle_beta   90.00
_cell.angle_gamma   90.00
#
_symmetry.space_group_name_H-M   'P 1'
#
loop_
_entity.id
_entity.type
_entity.pdbx_description
1 polymer ?
#
loop_
_entity_poly.entity_id
_entity_poly.type
_entity_poly.pdbx_seq_one_letter_code
_entity_poly.pdbx_strand_id
1 'polypeptide(L)'
;MKALANMERIQISNEVMLLLLSLYESKGKSFYYDDLFNRDLYAFEKKTMENNLVSLAHLLDLKMTDARIKLFAKKPMAARTKDEFLLSNLKTALTQLHKGPENFELLVNEVGNLIKLLSKNTDSISFNTYEKQEEGVLKLKKASKKDDLEKLIQLFEKNLRSKKHELTQLIANFYVDFLNMDILSKHNDLVALILLYALLARDFNVFKYVSFFKYFLKDKDGWKSGIITATYYWSSGFAQTDMLSRMLVNLMIKAYEEVDEMAHEYVFERELNKSNNIENSILKLEEIFTKEEIRKRHPNVSDATIDRTLKRLKDEDKIRPLGKGRSSKWQRIISGTKKYGMEQLTLFND
;
A
#
# COMPACT_ATOMS: atom_id res chain seq x y z
N MET A 1 -10.20 5.27 -28.88
CA MET A 1 -9.25 5.98 -28.01
C MET A 1 -9.36 7.45 -28.31
N LYS A 2 -9.89 8.22 -27.37
CA LYS A 2 -10.20 9.65 -27.54
C LYS A 2 -9.53 10.50 -26.46
N ALA A 3 -9.33 9.97 -25.25
CA ALA A 3 -8.62 10.66 -24.19
C ALA A 3 -7.10 10.66 -24.45
N LEU A 4 -6.48 9.48 -24.58
CA LEU A 4 -5.03 9.36 -24.81
C LEU A 4 -4.55 10.01 -26.10
N ALA A 5 -5.38 9.99 -27.14
CA ALA A 5 -5.03 10.54 -28.45
C ALA A 5 -5.03 12.08 -28.48
N ASN A 6 -5.68 12.74 -27.51
CA ASN A 6 -5.86 14.18 -27.48
C ASN A 6 -5.24 14.84 -26.24
N MET A 7 -4.23 14.19 -25.63
CA MET A 7 -3.59 14.68 -24.41
C MET A 7 -2.81 15.99 -24.57
N GLU A 8 -2.42 16.36 -25.79
CA GLU A 8 -1.73 17.65 -26.06
C GLU A 8 -2.57 18.88 -25.65
N ARG A 9 -3.87 18.68 -25.44
CA ARG A 9 -4.82 19.70 -25.00
C ARG A 9 -4.84 19.90 -23.49
N ILE A 10 -4.30 18.96 -22.74
CA ILE A 10 -4.30 19.00 -21.28
C ILE A 10 -3.30 20.08 -20.85
N GLN A 11 -3.81 21.09 -20.15
CA GLN A 11 -2.99 22.14 -19.55
C GLN A 11 -2.82 21.86 -18.06
N ILE A 12 -1.57 21.89 -17.59
CA ILE A 12 -1.26 21.73 -16.16
C ILE A 12 -1.38 23.12 -15.52
N SER A 13 -2.40 23.30 -14.70
CA SER A 13 -2.52 24.50 -13.87
C SER A 13 -1.46 24.54 -12.78
N ASN A 14 -1.16 25.73 -12.23
CA ASN A 14 -0.21 25.89 -11.13
C ASN A 14 -0.59 25.02 -9.91
N GLU A 15 -1.87 24.88 -9.63
CA GLU A 15 -2.35 24.04 -8.52
C GLU A 15 -2.03 22.56 -8.73
N VAL A 16 -2.25 22.04 -9.95
CA VAL A 16 -1.88 20.66 -10.30
C VAL A 16 -0.38 20.47 -10.25
N MET A 17 0.39 21.47 -10.70
CA MET A 17 1.85 21.42 -10.61
C MET A 17 2.32 21.29 -9.15
N LEU A 18 1.76 22.08 -8.23
CA LEU A 18 2.09 21.97 -6.80
C LEU A 18 1.72 20.60 -6.22
N LEU A 19 0.54 20.06 -6.56
CA LEU A 19 0.14 18.71 -6.14
C LEU A 19 1.11 17.63 -6.64
N LEU A 20 1.54 17.73 -7.90
CA LEU A 20 2.52 16.81 -8.48
C LEU A 20 3.87 16.93 -7.75
N LEU A 21 4.34 18.15 -7.48
CA LEU A 21 5.59 18.36 -6.74
C LEU A 21 5.52 17.71 -5.35
N SER A 22 4.44 17.91 -4.60
CA SER A 22 4.25 17.26 -3.29
C SER A 22 4.22 15.73 -3.39
N LEU A 23 3.53 15.17 -4.40
CA LEU A 23 3.52 13.73 -4.64
C LEU A 23 4.91 13.18 -4.92
N TYR A 24 5.67 13.82 -5.81
CA TYR A 24 7.00 13.36 -6.20
C TYR A 24 8.05 13.58 -5.09
N GLU A 25 7.90 14.60 -4.26
CA GLU A 25 8.68 14.77 -3.03
C GLU A 25 8.44 13.61 -2.06
N SER A 26 7.18 13.25 -1.82
CA SER A 26 6.81 12.10 -1.00
C SER A 26 7.30 10.77 -1.57
N LYS A 27 7.19 10.58 -2.90
CA LYS A 27 7.78 9.43 -3.60
C LYS A 27 9.31 9.37 -3.44
N GLY A 28 9.99 10.51 -3.31
CA GLY A 28 11.43 10.57 -3.03
C GLY A 28 11.82 9.94 -1.69
N LYS A 29 10.90 9.94 -0.70
CA LYS A 29 11.12 9.34 0.63
C LYS A 29 10.94 7.82 0.64
N SER A 30 10.45 7.22 -0.44
CA SER A 30 10.19 5.79 -0.56
C SER A 30 11.37 4.89 -0.15
N PHE A 31 12.60 5.26 -0.49
CA PHE A 31 13.79 4.49 -0.12
C PHE A 31 13.99 4.40 1.40
N TYR A 32 13.66 5.47 2.14
CA TYR A 32 13.76 5.49 3.59
C TYR A 32 12.75 4.53 4.24
N TYR A 33 11.50 4.51 3.76
CA TYR A 33 10.48 3.59 4.28
C TYR A 33 10.85 2.13 4.00
N ASP A 34 11.44 1.85 2.84
CA ASP A 34 11.91 0.53 2.45
C ASP A 34 12.96 -0.02 3.41
N ASP A 35 13.96 0.80 3.76
CA ASP A 35 14.98 0.45 4.75
C ASP A 35 14.36 0.31 6.16
N LEU A 36 13.53 1.28 6.57
CA LEU A 36 12.95 1.33 7.90
C LEU A 36 12.09 0.09 8.20
N PHE A 37 11.21 -0.28 7.27
CA PHE A 37 10.23 -1.36 7.44
C PHE A 37 10.74 -2.73 7.00
N ASN A 38 11.94 -2.83 6.43
CA ASN A 38 12.48 -4.07 5.83
C ASN A 38 12.29 -5.32 6.71
N ARG A 39 12.53 -5.18 8.03
CA ARG A 39 12.41 -6.29 8.98
C ARG A 39 10.99 -6.86 9.08
N ASP A 40 9.98 -6.00 8.98
CA ASP A 40 8.57 -6.36 9.18
C ASP A 40 7.75 -6.19 7.89
N LEU A 41 8.42 -6.09 6.73
CA LEU A 41 7.81 -5.84 5.42
C LEU A 41 6.66 -6.82 5.12
N TYR A 42 6.89 -8.12 5.35
CA TYR A 42 5.87 -9.15 5.14
C TYR A 42 4.60 -8.91 5.97
N ALA A 43 4.74 -8.38 7.19
CA ALA A 43 3.59 -8.07 8.04
C ALA A 43 2.79 -6.88 7.48
N PHE A 44 3.48 -5.85 6.99
CA PHE A 44 2.83 -4.72 6.30
C PHE A 44 2.13 -5.16 5.02
N GLU A 45 2.80 -5.90 4.14
CA GLU A 45 2.21 -6.41 2.89
C GLU A 45 0.96 -7.25 3.14
N LYS A 46 1.04 -8.16 4.12
CA LYS A 46 -0.11 -8.98 4.52
C LYS A 46 -1.26 -8.11 5.01
N LYS A 47 -0.99 -7.13 5.86
CA LYS A 47 -2.00 -6.21 6.39
C LYS A 47 -2.62 -5.35 5.29
N THR A 48 -1.81 -4.86 4.37
CA THR A 48 -2.23 -4.13 3.18
C THR A 48 -3.13 -4.97 2.29
N MET A 49 -2.77 -6.22 2.03
CA MET A 49 -3.58 -7.16 1.26
C MET A 49 -4.93 -7.43 1.94
N GLU A 50 -4.93 -7.61 3.27
CA GLU A 50 -6.17 -7.76 4.03
C GLU A 50 -7.08 -6.54 3.88
N ASN A 51 -6.52 -5.34 4.03
CA ASN A 51 -7.26 -4.08 3.89
C ASN A 51 -7.76 -3.88 2.45
N ASN A 52 -6.95 -4.18 1.43
CA ASN A 52 -7.34 -4.12 0.03
C ASN A 52 -8.59 -4.98 -0.25
N LEU A 53 -8.60 -6.22 0.25
CA LEU A 53 -9.72 -7.14 0.05
C LEU A 53 -10.99 -6.70 0.77
N VAL A 54 -10.87 -6.20 2.00
CA VAL A 54 -12.02 -5.66 2.75
C VAL A 54 -12.61 -4.47 1.99
N SER A 55 -11.76 -3.52 1.58
CA SER A 55 -12.22 -2.34 0.85
C SER A 55 -12.83 -2.68 -0.51
N LEU A 56 -12.28 -3.66 -1.25
CA LEU A 56 -12.85 -4.14 -2.50
C LEU A 56 -14.22 -4.80 -2.30
N ALA A 57 -14.38 -5.61 -1.26
CA ALA A 57 -15.66 -6.26 -0.98
C ALA A 57 -16.76 -5.23 -0.70
N HIS A 58 -16.43 -4.16 0.03
CA HIS A 58 -17.35 -3.04 0.27
C HIS A 58 -17.57 -2.17 -0.97
N LEU A 59 -16.52 -1.96 -1.78
CA LEU A 59 -16.62 -1.19 -3.03
C LEU A 59 -17.56 -1.85 -4.03
N LEU A 60 -17.52 -3.18 -4.11
CA LEU A 60 -18.31 -4.00 -5.02
C LEU A 60 -19.69 -4.40 -4.45
N ASP A 61 -20.01 -3.97 -3.23
CA ASP A 61 -21.25 -4.33 -2.53
C ASP A 61 -21.52 -5.84 -2.51
N LEU A 62 -20.48 -6.63 -2.19
CA LEU A 62 -20.57 -8.09 -2.18
C LEU A 62 -21.52 -8.57 -1.08
N LYS A 63 -22.35 -9.56 -1.38
CA LYS A 63 -23.35 -10.13 -0.45
C LYS A 63 -22.70 -11.09 0.55
N MET A 64 -21.89 -10.52 1.43
CA MET A 64 -21.15 -11.20 2.49
C MET A 64 -21.21 -10.38 3.78
N THR A 65 -21.22 -11.04 4.94
CA THR A 65 -21.15 -10.30 6.21
C THR A 65 -19.74 -9.76 6.44
N ASP A 66 -19.60 -8.63 7.15
CA ASP A 66 -18.30 -8.05 7.48
C ASP A 66 -17.34 -9.02 8.17
N ALA A 67 -17.88 -9.85 9.07
CA ALA A 67 -17.11 -10.90 9.75
C ALA A 67 -16.56 -11.91 8.73
N ARG A 68 -17.38 -12.30 7.74
CA ARG A 68 -16.99 -13.23 6.67
C ARG A 68 -15.94 -12.62 5.75
N ILE A 69 -16.10 -11.36 5.33
CA ILE A 69 -15.13 -10.63 4.50
C ILE A 69 -13.78 -10.55 5.20
N LYS A 70 -13.74 -10.10 6.46
CA LYS A 70 -12.51 -10.01 7.26
C LYS A 70 -11.83 -11.37 7.44
N LEU A 71 -12.60 -12.45 7.55
CA LEU A 71 -12.06 -13.80 7.67
C LEU A 71 -11.45 -14.31 6.35
N PHE A 72 -12.09 -14.05 5.21
CA PHE A 72 -11.56 -14.34 3.87
C PHE A 72 -10.26 -13.59 3.57
N ALA A 73 -10.20 -12.33 3.99
CA ALA A 73 -8.98 -11.53 3.87
C ALA A 73 -7.81 -12.19 4.62
N LYS A 74 -8.05 -12.60 5.88
CA LYS A 74 -7.01 -13.12 6.79
C LYS A 74 -6.59 -14.56 6.55
N LYS A 75 -7.54 -15.46 6.25
CA LYS A 75 -7.31 -16.91 6.24
C LYS A 75 -7.67 -17.52 4.88
N PRO A 76 -7.03 -18.64 4.48
CA PRO A 76 -7.50 -19.41 3.34
C PRO A 76 -8.85 -20.03 3.69
N MET A 77 -9.88 -19.70 2.91
CA MET A 77 -11.23 -20.22 3.09
C MET A 77 -11.78 -20.73 1.77
N ALA A 78 -12.59 -21.78 1.84
CA ALA A 78 -13.36 -22.25 0.70
C ALA A 78 -14.51 -21.27 0.41
N ALA A 79 -14.56 -20.80 -0.84
CA ALA A 79 -15.66 -20.02 -1.38
C ALA A 79 -16.85 -20.90 -1.73
N ARG A 80 -18.06 -20.38 -1.48
CA ARG A 80 -19.33 -21.09 -1.68
C ARG A 80 -20.29 -20.33 -2.59
N THR A 81 -20.28 -19.00 -2.52
CA THR A 81 -21.13 -18.13 -3.34
C THR A 81 -20.32 -17.48 -4.46
N LYS A 82 -21.00 -16.99 -5.51
CA LYS A 82 -20.33 -16.23 -6.60
C LYS A 82 -19.51 -15.06 -6.06
N ASP A 83 -20.03 -14.34 -5.07
CA ASP A 83 -19.34 -13.20 -4.46
C ASP A 83 -18.09 -13.63 -3.67
N GLU A 84 -18.19 -14.76 -2.95
CA GLU A 84 -17.03 -15.36 -2.28
C GLU A 84 -15.96 -15.82 -3.29
N PHE A 85 -16.37 -16.40 -4.42
CA PHE A 85 -15.46 -16.78 -5.50
C PHE A 85 -14.81 -15.54 -6.12
N LEU A 86 -15.57 -14.48 -6.37
CA LEU A 86 -15.03 -13.22 -6.90
C LEU A 86 -13.98 -12.62 -5.96
N LEU A 87 -14.26 -12.54 -4.66
CA LEU A 87 -13.29 -12.03 -3.68
C LEU A 87 -12.03 -12.92 -3.59
N SER A 88 -12.18 -14.24 -3.70
CA SER A 88 -11.06 -15.18 -3.75
C SER A 88 -10.20 -15.02 -5.02
N ASN A 89 -10.85 -14.81 -6.17
CA ASN A 89 -10.18 -14.56 -7.43
C ASN A 89 -9.43 -13.21 -7.39
N LEU A 90 -10.04 -12.17 -6.80
CA LEU A 90 -9.40 -10.88 -6.55
C LEU A 90 -8.18 -11.00 -5.64
N LYS A 91 -8.28 -11.78 -4.55
CA LYS A 91 -7.14 -12.08 -3.69
C LYS A 91 -6.00 -12.71 -4.45
N THR A 92 -6.30 -13.65 -5.35
CA THR A 92 -5.29 -14.30 -6.19
C THR A 92 -4.64 -13.30 -7.14
N ALA A 93 -5.44 -12.47 -7.82
CA ALA A 93 -4.95 -11.46 -8.76
C ALA A 93 -4.04 -10.42 -8.07
N LEU A 94 -4.48 -9.87 -6.94
CA LEU A 94 -3.70 -8.88 -6.19
C LEU A 94 -2.43 -9.50 -5.58
N THR A 95 -2.50 -10.75 -5.12
CA THR A 95 -1.29 -11.45 -4.62
C THR A 95 -0.27 -11.65 -5.75
N GLN A 96 -0.70 -11.96 -6.97
CA GLN A 96 0.19 -12.06 -8.12
C GLN A 96 0.84 -10.71 -8.45
N LEU A 97 0.03 -9.63 -8.46
CA LEU A 97 0.52 -8.27 -8.69
C LEU A 97 1.55 -7.83 -7.64
N HIS A 98 1.34 -8.16 -6.36
CA HIS A 98 2.21 -7.74 -5.25
C HIS A 98 3.53 -8.50 -5.18
N LYS A 99 3.68 -9.65 -5.84
CA LYS A 99 4.94 -10.41 -5.84
C LYS A 99 6.09 -9.70 -6.58
N GLY A 100 5.76 -8.79 -7.49
CA GLY A 100 6.74 -8.06 -8.29
C GLY A 100 6.03 -6.94 -9.06
N PRO A 101 5.46 -5.94 -8.37
CA PRO A 101 4.68 -4.89 -9.01
C PRO A 101 5.48 -4.11 -10.04
N GLU A 102 6.79 -3.92 -9.82
CA GLU A 102 7.72 -3.27 -10.74
C GLU A 102 7.88 -4.01 -12.08
N ASN A 103 7.59 -5.32 -12.11
CA ASN A 103 7.64 -6.15 -13.31
C ASN A 103 6.30 -6.17 -14.06
N PHE A 104 5.30 -5.42 -13.61
CA PHE A 104 4.01 -5.37 -14.27
C PHE A 104 4.13 -4.72 -15.65
N GLU A 105 3.84 -5.51 -16.69
CA GLU A 105 3.72 -5.02 -18.05
C GLU A 105 2.25 -5.04 -18.49
N LEU A 106 1.81 -3.92 -19.05
CA LEU A 106 0.45 -3.81 -19.57
C LEU A 106 0.37 -4.50 -20.93
N LEU A 107 -0.04 -5.77 -20.94
CA LEU A 107 -0.20 -6.58 -22.15
C LEU A 107 -1.64 -7.07 -22.31
N VAL A 108 -2.11 -7.22 -23.54
CA VAL A 108 -3.44 -7.76 -23.86
C VAL A 108 -3.64 -9.15 -23.25
N ASN A 109 -2.58 -9.98 -23.26
CA ASN A 109 -2.63 -11.31 -22.68
C ASN A 109 -2.76 -11.27 -21.15
N GLU A 110 -2.13 -10.31 -20.47
CA GLU A 110 -2.27 -10.13 -19.02
C GLU A 110 -3.69 -9.70 -18.66
N VAL A 111 -4.30 -8.79 -19.42
CA VAL A 111 -5.72 -8.46 -19.27
C VAL A 111 -6.59 -9.69 -19.52
N GLY A 112 -6.26 -10.50 -20.54
CA GLY A 112 -6.90 -11.78 -20.83
C GLY A 112 -6.80 -12.81 -19.71
N ASN A 113 -5.66 -12.89 -19.03
CA ASN A 113 -5.43 -13.76 -17.89
C ASN A 113 -6.21 -13.29 -16.67
N LEU A 114 -6.22 -11.98 -16.43
CA LEU A 114 -7.01 -11.36 -15.35
C LEU A 114 -8.50 -11.66 -15.51
N ILE A 115 -9.10 -11.44 -16.70
CA ILE A 115 -10.52 -11.71 -16.90
C ILE A 115 -10.86 -13.20 -16.71
N LYS A 116 -10.01 -14.12 -17.19
CA LYS A 116 -10.18 -15.57 -16.99
C LYS A 116 -10.13 -15.94 -15.51
N LEU A 117 -9.20 -15.34 -14.76
CA LEU A 117 -9.08 -15.54 -13.33
C LEU A 117 -10.32 -15.02 -12.59
N LEU A 118 -10.79 -13.82 -12.91
CA LEU A 118 -11.97 -13.22 -12.27
C LEU A 118 -13.26 -13.99 -12.58
N SER A 119 -13.38 -14.59 -13.77
CA SER A 119 -14.52 -15.42 -14.19
C SER A 119 -14.57 -16.83 -13.61
N LYS A 120 -13.53 -17.26 -12.88
CA LYS A 120 -13.47 -18.63 -12.36
C LYS A 120 -14.56 -18.86 -11.31
N ASN A 121 -15.52 -19.73 -11.61
CA ASN A 121 -16.69 -20.04 -10.76
C ASN A 121 -17.61 -18.82 -10.48
N THR A 122 -17.55 -17.82 -11.34
CA THR A 122 -18.40 -16.61 -11.29
C THR A 122 -19.03 -16.38 -12.67
N ASP A 123 -19.51 -15.16 -12.92
CA ASP A 123 -20.00 -14.78 -14.23
C ASP A 123 -18.87 -14.69 -15.26
N SER A 124 -19.14 -15.19 -16.47
CA SER A 124 -18.20 -15.12 -17.58
C SER A 124 -17.95 -13.68 -18.02
N ILE A 125 -16.68 -13.32 -18.16
CA ILE A 125 -16.19 -12.05 -18.67
C ILE A 125 -15.51 -12.37 -20.00
N SER A 126 -15.96 -11.70 -21.07
CA SER A 126 -15.42 -11.87 -22.42
C SER A 126 -15.19 -10.50 -23.06
N PHE A 127 -14.34 -10.46 -24.07
CA PHE A 127 -14.21 -9.26 -24.90
C PHE A 127 -15.50 -9.05 -25.71
N ASN A 128 -15.99 -7.81 -25.73
CA ASN A 128 -17.13 -7.43 -26.55
C ASN A 128 -16.76 -7.47 -28.05
N THR A 129 -17.78 -7.60 -28.89
CA THR A 129 -17.64 -7.58 -30.35
C THR A 129 -18.59 -6.56 -30.94
N TYR A 130 -18.25 -6.00 -32.10
CA TYR A 130 -19.10 -5.06 -32.81
C TYR A 130 -18.99 -5.28 -34.31
N GLU A 131 -19.96 -4.77 -35.05
CA GLU A 131 -19.97 -4.85 -36.49
C GLU A 131 -19.28 -3.63 -37.11
N LYS A 132 -18.35 -3.89 -38.02
CA LYS A 132 -17.62 -2.85 -38.75
C LYS A 132 -17.88 -3.01 -40.24
N GLN A 133 -18.26 -1.91 -40.89
CA GLN A 133 -18.30 -1.80 -42.35
C GLN A 133 -16.87 -1.61 -42.87
N GLU A 134 -16.43 -2.47 -43.78
CA GLU A 134 -15.21 -2.24 -44.57
C GLU A 134 -15.59 -1.42 -45.82
N GLU A 135 -14.81 -0.38 -46.12
CA GLU A 135 -15.02 0.42 -47.33
C GLU A 135 -15.00 -0.49 -48.56
N GLY A 136 -16.08 -0.46 -49.34
CA GLY A 136 -16.23 -1.24 -50.57
C GLY A 136 -16.88 -2.63 -50.43
N VAL A 137 -17.28 -3.06 -49.23
CA VAL A 137 -17.92 -4.38 -49.02
C VAL A 137 -19.25 -4.26 -48.29
N LEU A 138 -20.34 -4.79 -48.88
CA LEU A 138 -21.69 -4.82 -48.30
C LEU A 138 -21.83 -5.74 -47.06
N LYS A 139 -20.80 -6.52 -46.72
CA LYS A 139 -20.78 -7.43 -45.56
C LYS A 139 -20.17 -6.75 -44.34
N LEU A 140 -20.94 -6.75 -43.25
CA LEU A 140 -20.49 -6.35 -41.93
C LEU A 140 -19.54 -7.42 -41.37
N LYS A 141 -18.31 -7.03 -41.04
CA LYS A 141 -17.32 -7.90 -40.41
C LYS A 141 -17.41 -7.74 -38.89
N LYS A 142 -17.44 -8.86 -38.16
CA LYS A 142 -17.37 -8.83 -36.69
C LYS A 142 -15.94 -8.48 -36.27
N ALA A 143 -15.77 -7.35 -35.61
CA ALA A 143 -14.52 -6.90 -35.00
C ALA A 143 -14.56 -7.18 -33.49
N SER A 144 -13.39 -7.48 -32.91
CA SER A 144 -13.25 -7.72 -31.48
C SER A 144 -12.73 -6.47 -30.76
N LYS A 145 -13.31 -6.13 -29.61
CA LYS A 145 -12.78 -5.08 -28.73
C LYS A 145 -11.41 -5.44 -28.13
N LYS A 146 -11.00 -6.72 -28.23
CA LYS A 146 -9.62 -7.13 -27.92
C LYS A 146 -8.60 -6.39 -28.79
N ASP A 147 -8.89 -6.21 -30.07
CA ASP A 147 -7.99 -5.51 -31.01
C ASP A 147 -7.94 -4.01 -30.68
N ASP A 148 -9.04 -3.46 -30.17
CA ASP A 148 -9.09 -2.07 -29.73
C ASP A 148 -8.33 -1.87 -28.40
N LEU A 149 -8.36 -2.85 -27.49
CA LEU A 149 -7.50 -2.86 -26.31
C LEU A 149 -6.02 -2.90 -26.70
N GLU A 150 -5.65 -3.70 -27.70
CA GLU A 150 -4.26 -3.75 -28.18
C GLU A 150 -3.79 -2.38 -28.67
N LYS A 151 -4.60 -1.70 -29.47
CA LYS A 151 -4.31 -0.33 -29.93
C LYS A 151 -4.23 0.65 -28.75
N LEU A 152 -5.08 0.50 -27.74
CA LEU A 152 -5.06 1.32 -26.52
C LEU A 152 -3.76 1.20 -25.76
N ILE A 153 -3.30 -0.04 -25.57
CA ILE A 153 -2.03 -0.33 -24.91
C ILE A 153 -0.86 0.22 -25.75
N GLN A 154 -0.86 0.00 -27.07
CA GLN A 154 0.20 0.53 -27.95
C GLN A 154 0.27 2.07 -27.91
N LEU A 155 -0.88 2.75 -27.88
CA LEU A 155 -0.93 4.21 -27.77
C LEU A 155 -0.42 4.69 -26.40
N PHE A 156 -0.81 4.02 -25.32
CA PHE A 156 -0.30 4.29 -23.98
C PHE A 156 1.23 4.16 -23.93
N GLU A 157 1.77 3.04 -24.42
CA GLU A 157 3.22 2.78 -24.46
C GLU A 157 3.98 3.80 -25.32
N LYS A 158 3.42 4.18 -26.47
CA LYS A 158 3.99 5.25 -27.32
C LYS A 158 4.08 6.56 -26.56
N ASN A 159 3.01 6.97 -25.89
CA ASN A 159 2.98 8.21 -25.12
C ASN A 159 3.92 8.15 -23.90
N LEU A 160 3.99 7.01 -23.21
CA LEU A 160 4.93 6.78 -22.10
C LEU A 160 6.39 6.97 -22.55
N ARG A 161 6.77 6.38 -23.69
CA ARG A 161 8.12 6.52 -24.27
C ARG A 161 8.43 7.94 -24.74
N SER A 162 7.42 8.68 -25.19
CA SER A 162 7.60 10.07 -25.64
C SER A 162 8.01 11.02 -24.52
N LYS A 163 7.71 10.68 -23.25
CA LYS A 163 7.94 11.52 -22.07
C LYS A 163 7.35 12.94 -22.15
N LYS A 164 6.34 13.14 -23.01
CA LYS A 164 5.65 14.43 -23.17
C LYS A 164 4.58 14.70 -22.10
N HIS A 165 4.10 13.64 -21.46
CA HIS A 165 3.00 13.72 -20.49
C HIS A 165 3.44 13.14 -19.16
N GLU A 166 2.90 13.72 -18.09
CA GLU A 166 3.09 13.22 -16.73
C GLU A 166 2.42 11.83 -16.57
N LEU A 167 3.04 10.94 -15.79
CA LEU A 167 2.66 9.53 -15.69
C LEU A 167 1.24 9.31 -15.16
N THR A 168 0.87 9.99 -14.07
CA THR A 168 -0.44 9.82 -13.44
C THR A 168 -1.57 10.33 -14.35
N GLN A 169 -1.32 11.40 -15.11
CA GLN A 169 -2.23 11.88 -16.15
C GLN A 169 -2.38 10.87 -17.29
N LEU A 170 -1.27 10.27 -17.74
CA LEU A 170 -1.30 9.24 -18.78
C LEU A 170 -2.14 8.03 -18.33
N ILE A 171 -1.93 7.58 -17.10
CA ILE A 171 -2.70 6.49 -16.48
C ILE A 171 -4.19 6.85 -16.36
N ALA A 172 -4.53 8.07 -15.93
CA ALA A 172 -5.92 8.52 -15.82
C ALA A 172 -6.62 8.57 -17.19
N ASN A 173 -5.94 9.03 -18.24
CA ASN A 173 -6.51 9.07 -19.60
C ASN A 173 -6.65 7.67 -20.20
N PHE A 174 -5.72 6.75 -19.92
CA PHE A 174 -5.87 5.33 -20.26
C PHE A 174 -7.10 4.72 -19.59
N TYR A 175 -7.27 4.97 -18.28
CA TYR A 175 -8.41 4.49 -17.52
C TYR A 175 -9.75 4.99 -18.10
N VAL A 176 -9.85 6.28 -18.43
CA VAL A 176 -11.04 6.86 -19.07
C VAL A 176 -11.32 6.24 -20.44
N ASP A 177 -10.30 6.07 -21.28
CA ASP A 177 -10.47 5.41 -22.58
C ASP A 177 -10.93 3.96 -22.42
N PHE A 178 -10.34 3.20 -21.50
CA PHE A 178 -10.72 1.81 -21.24
C PHE A 178 -12.20 1.71 -20.83
N LEU A 179 -12.65 2.57 -19.90
CA LEU A 179 -14.04 2.61 -19.44
C LEU A 179 -15.01 2.89 -20.59
N ASN A 180 -14.76 3.96 -21.36
CA ASN A 180 -15.67 4.41 -22.41
C ASN A 180 -15.66 3.52 -23.66
N MET A 181 -14.59 2.75 -23.87
CA MET A 181 -14.51 1.81 -24.99
C MET A 181 -15.37 0.56 -24.80
N ASP A 182 -15.88 0.32 -23.58
CA ASP A 182 -16.72 -0.81 -23.21
C ASP A 182 -16.15 -2.14 -23.73
N ILE A 183 -14.92 -2.42 -23.31
CA ILE A 183 -14.09 -3.49 -23.88
C ILE A 183 -14.60 -4.87 -23.47
N LEU A 184 -15.18 -4.97 -22.27
CA LEU A 184 -15.55 -6.22 -21.62
C LEU A 184 -17.06 -6.33 -21.40
N SER A 185 -17.60 -7.54 -21.54
CA SER A 185 -19.04 -7.82 -21.41
C SER A 185 -19.58 -7.65 -19.99
N LYS A 186 -18.73 -7.84 -18.98
CA LYS A 186 -19.04 -7.68 -17.55
C LYS A 186 -17.81 -7.18 -16.81
N HIS A 187 -18.03 -6.53 -15.67
CA HIS A 187 -16.97 -6.07 -14.77
C HIS A 187 -15.91 -5.17 -15.45
N ASN A 188 -16.29 -4.42 -16.50
CA ASN A 188 -15.39 -3.50 -17.19
C ASN A 188 -14.73 -2.52 -16.22
N ASP A 189 -15.52 -1.92 -15.33
CA ASP A 189 -15.05 -0.95 -14.33
C ASP A 189 -14.08 -1.56 -13.31
N LEU A 190 -14.34 -2.79 -12.86
CA LEU A 190 -13.49 -3.51 -11.92
C LEU A 190 -12.14 -3.85 -12.56
N VAL A 191 -12.14 -4.35 -13.79
CA VAL A 191 -10.90 -4.65 -14.51
C VAL A 191 -10.12 -3.36 -14.77
N ALA A 192 -10.79 -2.29 -15.19
CA ALA A 192 -10.17 -0.97 -15.36
C ALA A 192 -9.52 -0.48 -14.05
N LEU A 193 -10.19 -0.67 -12.92
CA LEU A 193 -9.68 -0.27 -11.60
C LEU A 193 -8.48 -1.11 -11.16
N ILE A 194 -8.48 -2.42 -11.42
CA ILE A 194 -7.33 -3.27 -11.14
C ILE A 194 -6.14 -2.87 -12.01
N LEU A 195 -6.35 -2.55 -13.29
CA LEU A 195 -5.30 -2.07 -14.19
C LEU A 195 -4.77 -0.69 -13.76
N LEU A 196 -5.66 0.22 -13.34
CA LEU A 196 -5.27 1.50 -12.75
C LEU A 196 -4.35 1.27 -11.55
N TYR A 197 -4.75 0.40 -10.63
CA TYR A 197 -3.97 0.06 -9.46
C TYR A 197 -2.62 -0.58 -9.83
N ALA A 198 -2.59 -1.52 -10.77
CA ALA A 198 -1.37 -2.19 -11.21
C ALA A 198 -0.35 -1.21 -11.83
N LEU A 199 -0.82 -0.31 -12.70
CA LEU A 199 0.02 0.72 -13.30
C LEU A 199 0.60 1.68 -12.26
N LEU A 200 -0.16 2.02 -11.22
CA LEU A 200 0.34 2.86 -10.13
C LEU A 200 1.29 2.10 -9.21
N ALA A 201 0.94 0.89 -8.79
CA ALA A 201 1.77 0.07 -7.89
C ALA A 201 3.15 -0.24 -8.50
N ARG A 202 3.25 -0.32 -9.83
CA ARG A 202 4.51 -0.46 -10.55
C ARG A 202 5.48 0.69 -10.30
N ASP A 203 4.98 1.91 -10.26
CA ASP A 203 5.79 3.13 -10.18
C ASP A 203 5.76 3.79 -8.79
N PHE A 204 4.84 3.42 -7.92
CA PHE A 204 4.62 3.97 -6.59
C PHE A 204 4.59 2.85 -5.56
N ASN A 205 5.75 2.62 -4.91
CA ASN A 205 5.95 1.51 -3.98
C ASN A 205 5.17 1.67 -2.66
N VAL A 206 4.56 2.83 -2.39
CA VAL A 206 3.77 3.14 -1.17
C VAL A 206 2.68 2.09 -0.90
N PHE A 207 2.12 1.50 -1.96
CA PHE A 207 1.00 0.55 -1.87
C PHE A 207 1.35 -0.85 -1.37
N LYS A 208 2.61 -1.08 -0.95
CA LYS A 208 2.97 -2.24 -0.12
C LYS A 208 2.66 -2.04 1.36
N TYR A 209 2.68 -0.79 1.82
CA TYR A 209 2.46 -0.43 3.22
C TYR A 209 1.02 -0.02 3.53
N VAL A 210 0.33 0.57 2.55
CA VAL A 210 -1.02 1.10 2.71
C VAL A 210 -1.95 0.65 1.59
N SER A 211 -3.24 0.52 1.93
CA SER A 211 -4.28 0.06 0.99
C SER A 211 -4.72 1.17 0.05
N PHE A 212 -4.49 1.01 -1.25
CA PHE A 212 -5.04 1.88 -2.30
C PHE A 212 -6.57 1.89 -2.25
N PHE A 213 -7.17 0.70 -2.17
CA PHE A 213 -8.62 0.54 -2.25
C PHE A 213 -9.34 1.17 -1.05
N LYS A 214 -8.67 1.30 0.10
CA LYS A 214 -9.21 2.01 1.28
C LYS A 214 -9.48 3.48 0.98
N TYR A 215 -8.52 4.18 0.37
CA TYR A 215 -8.71 5.57 -0.01
C TYR A 215 -9.64 5.71 -1.20
N PHE A 216 -9.55 4.81 -2.18
CA PHE A 216 -10.46 4.79 -3.31
C PHE A 216 -11.92 4.66 -2.86
N LEU A 217 -12.20 3.74 -1.92
CA LEU A 217 -13.53 3.54 -1.35
C LEU A 217 -14.07 4.80 -0.65
N LYS A 218 -13.21 5.52 0.09
CA LYS A 218 -13.57 6.76 0.77
C LYS A 218 -13.99 7.86 -0.21
N ASP A 219 -13.32 7.93 -1.35
CA ASP A 219 -13.53 8.97 -2.37
C ASP A 219 -14.40 8.48 -3.56
N LYS A 220 -15.09 7.33 -3.43
CA LYS A 220 -15.81 6.64 -4.53
C LYS A 220 -16.85 7.50 -5.24
N ASP A 221 -17.59 8.33 -4.50
CA ASP A 221 -18.68 9.14 -5.06
C ASP A 221 -18.11 10.32 -5.86
N GLY A 222 -17.03 10.94 -5.37
CA GLY A 222 -16.27 11.92 -6.13
C GLY A 222 -15.65 11.29 -7.38
N TRP A 223 -15.11 10.08 -7.27
CA TRP A 223 -14.54 9.35 -8.40
C TRP A 223 -15.57 9.12 -9.50
N LYS A 224 -16.80 8.72 -9.12
CA LYS A 224 -17.94 8.59 -10.03
C LYS A 224 -18.26 9.91 -10.75
N SER A 225 -18.30 11.03 -10.03
CA SER A 225 -18.48 12.36 -10.65
C SER A 225 -17.36 12.72 -11.62
N GLY A 226 -16.12 12.35 -11.29
CA GLY A 226 -14.97 12.52 -12.17
C GLY A 226 -15.10 11.72 -13.47
N ILE A 227 -15.53 10.45 -13.38
CA ILE A 227 -15.82 9.61 -14.56
C ILE A 227 -16.90 10.24 -15.43
N ILE A 228 -18.03 10.66 -14.84
CA ILE A 228 -19.14 11.30 -15.58
C ILE A 228 -18.63 12.52 -16.36
N THR A 229 -17.84 13.36 -15.70
CA THR A 229 -17.26 14.57 -16.31
C THR A 229 -16.31 14.22 -17.46
N ALA A 230 -15.45 13.21 -17.27
CA ALA A 230 -14.51 12.75 -18.29
C ALA A 230 -15.23 12.11 -19.50
N THR A 231 -16.31 11.38 -19.26
CA THR A 231 -17.11 10.68 -20.28
C THR A 231 -17.94 11.63 -21.14
N TYR A 232 -18.48 12.72 -20.58
CA TYR A 232 -19.49 13.56 -21.24
C TYR A 232 -19.11 14.01 -22.66
N TYR A 233 -17.86 14.44 -22.88
CA TYR A 233 -17.35 14.83 -24.20
C TYR A 233 -16.27 13.89 -24.76
N TRP A 234 -16.20 12.67 -24.23
CA TRP A 234 -15.19 11.70 -24.63
C TRP A 234 -15.29 11.32 -26.11
N SER A 235 -16.50 11.03 -26.61
CA SER A 235 -16.73 10.59 -27.99
C SER A 235 -16.22 11.61 -29.03
N SER A 236 -16.35 12.91 -28.73
CA SER A 236 -15.87 14.01 -29.54
C SER A 236 -14.36 14.27 -29.45
N GLY A 237 -13.64 13.62 -28.52
CA GLY A 237 -12.21 13.86 -28.28
C GLY A 237 -11.91 15.01 -27.31
N PHE A 238 -12.88 15.40 -26.48
CA PHE A 238 -12.79 16.52 -25.53
C PHE A 238 -12.97 16.05 -24.08
N ALA A 239 -12.55 14.81 -23.77
CA ALA A 239 -12.65 14.23 -22.43
C ALA A 239 -11.99 15.14 -21.38
N GLN A 240 -12.72 15.43 -20.29
CA GLN A 240 -12.27 16.29 -19.21
C GLN A 240 -11.71 15.45 -18.05
N THR A 241 -10.41 15.13 -18.10
CA THR A 241 -9.77 14.22 -17.13
C THR A 241 -9.10 14.91 -15.93
N ASP A 242 -9.18 16.24 -15.83
CA ASP A 242 -8.52 17.03 -14.77
C ASP A 242 -8.99 16.63 -13.36
N MET A 243 -10.31 16.55 -13.15
CA MET A 243 -10.87 16.15 -11.85
C MET A 243 -10.37 14.77 -11.41
N LEU A 244 -10.41 13.77 -12.31
CA LEU A 244 -9.90 12.42 -12.01
C LEU A 244 -8.40 12.43 -11.71
N SER A 245 -7.62 13.19 -12.49
CA SER A 245 -6.17 13.29 -12.31
C SER A 245 -5.82 13.87 -10.95
N ARG A 246 -6.50 14.95 -10.52
CA ARG A 246 -6.33 15.56 -9.19
C ARG A 246 -6.73 14.62 -8.07
N MET A 247 -7.87 13.93 -8.22
CA MET A 247 -8.31 12.95 -7.22
C MET A 247 -7.30 11.80 -7.08
N LEU A 248 -6.73 11.33 -8.20
CA LEU A 248 -5.72 10.29 -8.20
C LEU A 248 -4.44 10.73 -7.48
N VAL A 249 -3.94 11.94 -7.79
CA VAL A 249 -2.76 12.52 -7.12
C VAL A 249 -3.01 12.71 -5.62
N ASN A 250 -4.15 13.27 -5.23
CA ASN A 250 -4.51 13.45 -3.83
C ASN A 250 -4.64 12.12 -3.08
N LEU A 251 -5.19 11.08 -3.71
CA LEU A 251 -5.24 9.74 -3.14
C LEU A 251 -3.83 9.22 -2.84
N MET A 252 -2.90 9.39 -3.77
CA MET A 252 -1.51 8.97 -3.57
C MET A 252 -0.81 9.79 -2.48
N ILE A 253 -1.04 11.10 -2.41
CA ILE A 253 -0.49 11.95 -1.34
C ILE A 253 -0.96 11.44 0.03
N LYS A 254 -2.27 11.23 0.21
CA LYS A 254 -2.84 10.67 1.46
C LYS A 254 -2.23 9.31 1.82
N ALA A 255 -1.94 8.48 0.83
CA ALA A 255 -1.27 7.19 1.05
C ALA A 255 0.15 7.37 1.57
N TYR A 256 0.91 8.33 1.03
CA TYR A 256 2.25 8.65 1.53
C TYR A 256 2.22 9.30 2.92
N GLU A 257 1.26 10.17 3.20
CA GLU A 257 1.08 10.78 4.53
C GLU A 257 0.88 9.69 5.60
N GLU A 258 0.04 8.70 5.34
CA GLU A 258 -0.14 7.57 6.29
C GLU A 258 1.12 6.72 6.45
N VAL A 259 1.89 6.49 5.38
CA VAL A 259 3.18 5.79 5.51
C VAL A 259 4.17 6.60 6.35
N ASP A 260 4.15 7.92 6.23
CA ASP A 260 4.98 8.80 7.05
C ASP A 260 4.57 8.74 8.52
N GLU A 261 3.28 8.80 8.82
CA GLU A 261 2.75 8.61 10.20
C GLU A 261 3.15 7.25 10.76
N MET A 262 2.96 6.16 10.00
CA MET A 262 3.39 4.81 10.37
C MET A 262 4.89 4.73 10.63
N ALA A 263 5.71 5.46 9.88
CA ALA A 263 7.16 5.47 10.05
C ALA A 263 7.56 6.13 11.38
N HIS A 264 6.91 7.24 11.74
CA HIS A 264 7.12 7.91 13.02
C HIS A 264 6.74 7.01 14.20
N GLU A 265 5.57 6.37 14.13
CA GLU A 265 5.10 5.43 15.15
C GLU A 265 6.04 4.22 15.30
N TYR A 266 6.45 3.62 14.18
CA TYR A 266 7.33 2.46 14.18
C TYR A 266 8.72 2.75 14.76
N VAL A 267 9.29 3.92 14.47
CA VAL A 267 10.56 4.36 15.09
C VAL A 267 10.37 4.52 16.61
N PHE A 268 9.30 5.18 17.04
CA PHE A 268 9.01 5.39 18.46
C PHE A 268 8.87 4.05 19.22
N GLU A 269 8.10 3.10 18.68
CA GLU A 269 7.94 1.78 19.29
C GLU A 269 9.25 0.99 19.38
N ARG A 270 10.10 1.06 18.35
CA ARG A 270 11.42 0.42 18.38
C ARG A 270 12.32 1.00 19.46
N GLU A 271 12.29 2.30 19.68
CA GLU A 271 13.04 2.95 20.75
C GLU A 271 12.50 2.58 22.14
N LEU A 272 11.17 2.55 22.30
CA LEU A 272 10.52 2.15 23.54
C LEU A 272 10.87 0.70 23.90
N ASN A 273 10.85 -0.22 22.93
CA ASN A 273 11.23 -1.61 23.13
C ASN A 273 12.70 -1.78 23.56
N LYS A 274 13.62 -1.00 22.97
CA LYS A 274 15.02 -0.96 23.43
C LYS A 274 15.11 -0.47 24.88
N SER A 275 14.39 0.59 25.21
CA SER A 275 14.32 1.13 26.58
C SER A 275 13.76 0.10 27.59
N ASN A 276 12.72 -0.64 27.21
CA ASN A 276 12.15 -1.70 28.05
C ASN A 276 13.12 -2.88 28.23
N ASN A 277 13.90 -3.23 27.21
CA ASN A 277 14.93 -4.27 27.32
C ASN A 277 16.09 -3.84 28.25
N ILE A 278 16.51 -2.57 28.17
CA ILE A 278 17.46 -1.99 29.12
C ILE A 278 16.89 -2.04 30.54
N GLU A 279 15.65 -1.61 30.75
CA GLU A 279 14.98 -1.69 32.06
C GLU A 279 14.98 -3.12 32.61
N ASN A 280 14.56 -4.11 31.81
CA ASN A 280 14.58 -5.52 32.20
C ASN A 280 15.99 -6.01 32.55
N SER A 281 17.01 -5.47 31.91
CA SER A 281 18.41 -5.83 32.18
C SER A 281 18.92 -5.19 33.46
N ILE A 282 18.50 -3.95 33.75
CA ILE A 282 18.74 -3.26 35.04
C ILE A 282 18.10 -4.04 36.18
N LEU A 283 16.90 -4.58 36.00
CA LEU A 283 16.25 -5.43 37.01
C LEU A 283 17.02 -6.74 37.28
N LYS A 284 17.92 -7.15 36.39
CA LYS A 284 18.78 -8.34 36.53
C LYS A 284 20.23 -7.97 36.87
N LEU A 285 20.56 -6.70 37.07
CA LEU A 285 21.87 -6.27 37.55
C LEU A 285 21.91 -6.31 39.08
N GLU A 286 23.11 -6.13 39.62
CA GLU A 286 23.31 -5.88 41.05
C GLU A 286 22.61 -4.58 41.45
N GLU A 287 22.39 -4.41 42.75
CA GLU A 287 21.67 -3.25 43.29
C GLU A 287 22.34 -1.92 42.90
N ILE A 288 23.67 -1.93 42.81
CA ILE A 288 24.47 -0.81 42.32
C ILE A 288 25.08 -1.20 40.99
N PHE A 289 24.88 -0.39 39.96
CA PHE A 289 25.37 -0.66 38.62
C PHE A 289 25.91 0.60 37.94
N THR A 290 26.68 0.40 36.88
CA THR A 290 27.23 1.48 36.04
C THR A 290 26.57 1.53 34.66
N LYS A 291 26.66 2.69 34.00
CA LYS A 291 26.26 2.81 32.59
C LYS A 291 27.07 1.87 31.68
N GLU A 292 28.34 1.61 32.02
CA GLU A 292 29.18 0.68 31.27
C GLU A 292 28.69 -0.77 31.37
N GLU A 293 28.18 -1.21 32.52
CA GLU A 293 27.59 -2.54 32.66
C GLU A 293 26.33 -2.72 31.81
N ILE A 294 25.50 -1.69 31.68
CA ILE A 294 24.36 -1.68 30.75
C ILE A 294 24.88 -1.81 29.31
N ARG A 295 25.91 -1.05 28.94
CA ARG A 295 26.52 -1.10 27.60
C ARG A 295 27.14 -2.47 27.28
N LYS A 296 27.75 -3.15 28.25
CA LYS A 296 28.26 -4.52 28.06
C LYS A 296 27.14 -5.51 27.74
N ARG A 297 25.96 -5.35 28.36
CA ARG A 297 24.77 -6.19 28.06
C ARG A 297 24.04 -5.77 26.78
N HIS A 298 24.15 -4.50 26.39
CA HIS A 298 23.48 -3.90 25.23
C HIS A 298 24.48 -3.17 24.30
N PRO A 299 25.42 -3.89 23.66
CA PRO A 299 26.47 -3.28 22.84
C PRO A 299 25.93 -2.52 21.61
N ASN A 300 24.76 -2.93 21.11
CA ASN A 300 24.12 -2.36 19.92
C ASN A 300 23.18 -1.19 20.23
N VAL A 301 23.11 -0.73 21.48
CA VAL A 301 22.23 0.37 21.89
C VAL A 301 23.06 1.65 22.06
N SER A 302 22.56 2.76 21.49
CA SER A 302 23.23 4.05 21.55
C SER A 302 23.22 4.64 22.97
N ASP A 303 24.19 5.50 23.27
CA ASP A 303 24.25 6.23 24.55
C ASP A 303 22.98 7.00 24.83
N ALA A 304 22.44 7.67 23.81
CA ALA A 304 21.24 8.46 23.92
C ALA A 304 20.02 7.64 24.35
N THR A 305 19.90 6.38 23.90
CA THR A 305 18.82 5.49 24.34
C THR A 305 19.04 5.04 25.79
N ILE A 306 20.27 4.69 26.18
CA ILE A 306 20.60 4.33 27.57
C ILE A 306 20.30 5.50 28.52
N ASP A 307 20.72 6.72 28.17
CA ASP A 307 20.50 7.91 28.99
C ASP A 307 19.02 8.27 29.11
N ARG A 308 18.25 8.15 28.02
CA ARG A 308 16.79 8.31 28.06
C ARG A 308 16.13 7.29 28.98
N THR A 309 16.53 6.03 28.92
CA THR A 309 15.99 4.99 29.80
C THR A 309 16.34 5.27 31.26
N LEU A 310 17.60 5.61 31.57
CA LEU A 310 18.02 5.94 32.93
C LEU A 310 17.26 7.15 33.49
N LYS A 311 17.07 8.20 32.67
CA LYS A 311 16.28 9.37 33.04
C LYS A 311 14.82 8.98 33.35
N ARG A 312 14.17 8.23 32.46
CA ARG A 312 12.79 7.75 32.66
C ARG A 312 12.67 6.92 33.95
N LEU A 313 13.57 5.96 34.19
CA LEU A 313 13.53 5.11 35.39
C LEU A 313 13.79 5.89 36.68
N LYS A 314 14.58 6.97 36.61
CA LYS A 314 14.78 7.89 37.72
C LYS A 314 13.50 8.69 37.99
N ASP A 315 12.86 9.20 36.95
CA ASP A 315 11.62 9.98 37.04
C ASP A 315 10.43 9.10 37.52
N GLU A 316 10.46 7.80 37.22
CA GLU A 316 9.52 6.77 37.74
C GLU A 316 9.89 6.25 39.14
N ASP A 317 10.86 6.84 39.85
CA ASP A 317 11.34 6.42 41.17
C ASP A 317 11.77 4.93 41.25
N LYS A 318 12.28 4.37 40.15
CA LYS A 318 12.78 2.98 40.10
C LYS A 318 14.27 2.87 40.42
N ILE A 319 15.04 3.93 40.11
CA ILE A 319 16.49 4.02 40.32
C ILE A 319 16.90 5.40 40.83
N ARG A 320 18.04 5.51 41.53
CA ARG A 320 18.65 6.80 41.94
C ARG A 320 20.11 6.89 41.50
N PRO A 321 20.57 8.07 41.05
CA PRO A 321 21.99 8.31 40.84
C PRO A 321 22.72 8.43 42.18
N LEU A 322 23.85 7.75 42.33
CA LEU A 322 24.75 7.82 43.50
C LEU A 322 25.84 8.90 43.33
N GLY A 323 25.86 9.64 42.22
CA GLY A 323 26.82 10.71 41.96
C GLY A 323 26.47 11.55 40.74
N LYS A 324 27.27 12.57 40.44
CA LYS A 324 27.13 13.45 39.25
C LYS A 324 28.29 13.20 38.27
N GLY A 325 28.00 12.97 36.99
CA GLY A 325 29.00 12.80 35.92
C GLY A 325 28.81 11.56 35.05
N ARG A 326 29.73 11.35 34.09
CA ARG A 326 29.69 10.23 33.12
C ARG A 326 29.96 8.86 33.76
N SER A 327 30.65 8.84 34.91
CA SER A 327 31.00 7.64 35.68
C SER A 327 30.07 7.41 36.89
N SER A 328 28.95 8.14 36.97
CA SER A 328 28.00 7.97 38.08
C SER A 328 27.46 6.54 38.13
N LYS A 329 27.51 5.96 39.34
CA LYS A 329 26.81 4.73 39.67
C LYS A 329 25.33 5.02 39.88
N TRP A 330 24.52 4.01 39.62
CA TRP A 330 23.07 4.03 39.80
C TRP A 330 22.70 2.96 40.82
N GLN A 331 21.79 3.27 41.72
CA GLN A 331 21.22 2.32 42.67
C GLN A 331 19.77 2.03 42.28
N ARG A 332 19.40 0.76 42.28
CA ARG A 332 18.01 0.35 42.11
C ARG A 332 17.24 0.48 43.43
N ILE A 333 16.04 1.05 43.37
CA ILE A 333 15.16 1.22 44.55
C ILE A 333 14.16 0.05 44.68
N ILE A 334 13.77 -0.56 43.54
CA ILE A 334 12.80 -1.66 43.51
C ILE A 334 13.50 -3.01 43.70
N SER A 335 12.93 -3.89 44.53
CA SER A 335 13.41 -5.25 44.76
C SER A 335 13.50 -6.05 43.46
N GLY A 336 14.70 -6.47 43.06
CA GLY A 336 14.85 -7.47 42.00
C GLY A 336 14.47 -8.86 42.47
N THR A 337 14.11 -9.74 41.53
CA THR A 337 14.08 -11.18 41.77
C THR A 337 15.50 -11.65 42.13
N LYS A 338 15.80 -11.74 43.44
CA LYS A 338 17.05 -12.32 43.94
C LYS A 338 17.13 -13.77 43.45
N LYS A 339 18.16 -14.11 42.65
CA LYS A 339 18.64 -15.49 42.62
C LYS A 339 19.13 -15.79 44.02
N TYR A 340 18.45 -16.68 44.74
CA TYR A 340 18.94 -17.23 45.99
C TYR A 340 20.34 -17.81 45.75
N GLY A 341 21.37 -17.12 46.23
CA GLY A 341 22.68 -17.73 46.44
C GLY A 341 22.53 -18.75 47.55
N MET A 342 23.03 -19.97 47.34
CA MET A 342 23.08 -20.98 48.39
C MET A 342 23.82 -20.41 49.60
N GLU A 343 23.11 -20.21 50.71
CA GLU A 343 23.75 -20.09 52.01
C GLU A 343 24.32 -21.46 52.37
N GLN A 344 25.65 -21.54 52.47
CA GLN A 344 26.31 -22.68 53.10
C GLN A 344 25.82 -22.76 54.55
N LEU A 345 25.19 -23.88 54.89
CA LEU A 345 24.98 -24.29 56.28
C LEU A 345 26.36 -24.47 56.93
N THR A 346 26.83 -23.47 57.67
CA THR A 346 27.92 -23.63 58.63
C THR A 346 27.39 -24.42 59.82
N LEU A 347 27.75 -25.70 59.85
CA LEU A 347 27.71 -26.56 61.03
C LEU A 347 28.82 -26.09 62.00
N PHE A 348 28.40 -25.66 63.20
CA PHE A 348 29.17 -25.38 64.43
C PHE A 348 29.81 -24.00 64.68
N ASN A 349 29.44 -23.47 65.87
CA ASN A 349 30.20 -22.71 66.89
C ASN A 349 29.30 -21.58 67.45
N ASP A 350 28.93 -21.47 68.72
CA ASP A 350 29.15 -22.22 69.98
C ASP A 350 27.85 -22.12 70.81
#